data_AF-A0A5C8LDH8-F1
#
_entry.id   AF-A0A5C8LDH8-F1
#
_cell.length_a   1.000
_cell.length_b   1.000
_cell.length_c   1.000
_cell.angle_alpha   90.00
_cell.angle_beta   90.00
_cell.angle_gamma   90.00
#
_symmetry.space_group_name_H-M   'P 1'
#
loop_
_entity.id
_entity.type
_entity.pdbx_description
1 polymer ?
#
loop_
_entity_poly.entity_id
_entity_poly.type
_entity_poly.pdbx_seq_one_letter_code
_entity_poly.pdbx_strand_id
1 'polypeptide(L)'
;MKRISLLPLLMLALSFSFYSCSDDDDGSRNLPPEMNNTIADVVIANENYSVLEAALIKTDLVSTFQGSSEYTVFAPNDQAFQNFLSDNGFANLDDVPTNVLTQVLLYHVVPGSLQAADLQTQYYSTLSLEEDSQAYLSLYADTSSGVELNGATAVITPNIEADNGVIHGIETVLSLPTVADLAIYNDNFNTLVTALGNGGNTTDFLGLASDPSADITVFAPTNNAFDTFLNDLGVTLPDVSGAVLDNLLRNHVVASSVASTQLSTMYVNTEATFDATSNKLSMYINTEDGVTLNGQSNVIVADVVGVNGIIHAVDAVVALPTIGTFATADNTFETLVSALTRETSFTYVDLLSTENGTNPAPFTVFAPINDAFADLLTELGADSLADIDTATLEATLNMHVITGANVTASDLTSGAVTTAGGEMITIDASNATITDPNSRVSNIIVTDVQASNGVIHAIDKVILPALP
;
A
#
# COMPACT_ATOMS: atom_id res chain seq x y z
N MET A 1 9.58 13.22 -44.21
CA MET A 1 10.67 12.39 -44.78
C MET A 1 11.90 12.46 -43.88
N LYS A 2 12.04 11.51 -42.96
CA LYS A 2 13.27 11.28 -42.18
C LYS A 2 13.59 9.80 -42.27
N ARG A 3 14.86 9.51 -42.53
CA ARG A 3 15.38 8.26 -43.09
C ARG A 3 15.54 7.21 -41.99
N ILE A 4 15.00 6.02 -42.25
CA ILE A 4 15.19 4.79 -41.47
C ILE A 4 16.56 4.20 -41.87
N SER A 5 17.43 3.98 -40.89
CA SER A 5 18.73 3.32 -41.06
C SER A 5 18.55 1.81 -40.91
N LEU A 6 18.68 1.06 -42.01
CA LEU A 6 18.78 -0.40 -42.01
C LEU A 6 20.17 -0.84 -41.52
N LEU A 7 20.20 -1.68 -40.48
CA LEU A 7 21.38 -2.43 -40.07
C LEU A 7 21.48 -3.71 -40.93
N PRO A 8 22.67 -4.12 -41.42
CA PRO A 8 22.78 -5.27 -42.30
C PRO A 8 22.83 -6.59 -41.49
N LEU A 9 22.01 -7.53 -41.96
CA LEU A 9 21.94 -8.93 -41.55
C LEU A 9 23.25 -9.64 -41.89
N LEU A 10 24.06 -9.99 -40.89
CA LEU A 10 25.24 -10.83 -41.06
C LEU A 10 24.82 -12.30 -41.00
N MET A 11 24.65 -12.93 -42.17
CA MET A 11 24.52 -14.38 -42.31
C MET A 11 25.85 -15.05 -41.97
N LEU A 12 25.91 -15.79 -40.85
CA LEU A 12 27.01 -16.68 -40.54
C LEU A 12 26.73 -18.06 -41.15
N ALA A 13 27.39 -18.36 -42.26
CA ALA A 13 27.41 -19.69 -42.86
C ALA A 13 28.30 -20.62 -42.01
N LEU A 14 27.71 -21.61 -41.35
CA LEU A 14 28.45 -22.61 -40.59
C LEU A 14 28.86 -23.77 -41.52
N SER A 15 30.15 -23.83 -41.84
CA SER A 15 30.79 -24.89 -42.59
C SER A 15 30.95 -26.15 -41.72
N PHE A 16 30.33 -27.26 -42.11
CA PHE A 16 30.58 -28.58 -41.55
C PHE A 16 32.00 -29.04 -41.88
N SER A 17 32.85 -29.17 -40.85
CA SER A 17 34.11 -29.92 -40.93
C SER A 17 33.94 -31.19 -40.11
N PHE A 18 33.93 -32.36 -40.77
CA PHE A 18 34.03 -33.65 -40.09
C PHE A 18 35.46 -33.85 -39.62
N TYR A 19 35.69 -33.76 -38.31
CA TYR A 19 36.89 -34.32 -37.68
C TYR A 19 36.57 -35.72 -37.17
N SER A 20 37.33 -36.69 -37.67
CA SER A 20 37.41 -38.06 -37.17
C SER A 20 38.68 -38.16 -36.33
N CYS A 21 38.50 -38.38 -35.02
CA CYS A 21 39.49 -38.88 -34.05
C CYS A 21 38.68 -39.81 -33.13
N SER A 22 38.82 -41.14 -33.14
CA SER A 22 39.97 -41.98 -32.74
C SER A 22 40.32 -41.82 -31.25
N ASP A 23 39.70 -42.70 -30.46
CA ASP A 23 40.01 -43.24 -29.12
C ASP A 23 40.65 -42.38 -28.02
N ASP A 24 39.94 -42.46 -26.89
CA ASP A 24 40.40 -42.53 -25.50
C ASP A 24 41.27 -41.40 -24.95
N ASP A 25 40.58 -40.43 -24.32
CA ASP A 25 41.06 -39.80 -23.09
C ASP A 25 39.84 -39.43 -22.22
N ASP A 26 39.87 -39.88 -20.96
CA ASP A 26 38.81 -39.84 -19.97
C ASP A 26 38.20 -38.44 -19.79
N GLY A 27 36.97 -38.29 -20.30
CA GLY A 27 36.14 -37.14 -20.05
C GLY A 27 35.66 -37.13 -18.60
N SER A 28 36.38 -36.46 -17.71
CA SER A 28 35.73 -35.77 -16.59
C SER A 28 34.90 -34.64 -17.22
N ARG A 29 33.69 -35.01 -17.67
CA ARG A 29 32.60 -34.05 -17.75
C ARG A 29 32.44 -33.52 -16.34
N ASN A 30 32.72 -32.25 -16.16
CA ASN A 30 32.40 -31.52 -14.93
C ASN A 30 30.86 -31.46 -14.85
N LEU A 31 30.24 -32.59 -14.49
CA LEU A 31 28.84 -32.67 -14.11
C LEU A 31 28.68 -31.77 -12.88
N PRO A 32 27.57 -31.04 -12.75
CA PRO A 32 27.24 -30.41 -11.47
C PRO A 32 27.35 -31.47 -10.36
N PRO A 33 27.84 -31.11 -9.16
CA PRO A 33 27.89 -32.06 -8.06
C PRO A 33 26.50 -32.68 -7.87
N GLU A 34 26.42 -34.01 -7.85
CA GLU A 34 25.15 -34.68 -7.57
C GLU A 34 24.79 -34.42 -6.10
N MET A 35 23.66 -33.73 -5.91
CA MET A 35 23.09 -33.55 -4.57
C MET A 35 22.41 -34.86 -4.18
N ASN A 36 22.84 -35.42 -3.06
CA ASN A 36 22.37 -36.72 -2.57
C ASN A 36 21.72 -36.62 -1.19
N ASN A 37 21.72 -35.43 -0.59
CA ASN A 37 21.11 -35.13 0.69
C ASN A 37 20.30 -33.82 0.58
N THR A 38 19.46 -33.70 -0.45
CA THR A 38 18.57 -32.54 -0.64
C THR A 38 17.49 -32.50 0.44
N ILE A 39 16.78 -31.38 0.56
CA ILE A 39 15.64 -31.22 1.47
C ILE A 39 14.63 -32.36 1.28
N ALA A 40 14.31 -32.69 0.03
CA ALA A 40 13.41 -33.81 -0.27
C ALA A 40 13.98 -35.15 0.22
N ASP A 41 15.27 -35.40 0.00
CA ASP A 41 15.92 -36.64 0.44
C ASP A 41 15.94 -36.75 1.98
N VAL A 42 16.18 -35.64 2.68
CA VAL A 42 16.14 -35.58 4.16
C VAL A 42 14.72 -35.85 4.68
N VAL A 43 13.69 -35.30 4.04
CA VAL A 43 12.29 -35.56 4.39
C VAL A 43 11.92 -37.03 4.17
N ILE A 44 12.25 -37.58 2.99
CA ILE A 44 11.98 -38.98 2.63
C ILE A 44 12.69 -39.96 3.59
N ALA A 45 13.89 -39.63 4.04
CA ALA A 45 14.68 -40.49 4.93
C ALA A 45 14.24 -40.42 6.41
N ASN A 46 13.34 -39.51 6.79
CA ASN A 46 13.00 -39.23 8.18
C ASN A 46 11.57 -39.67 8.52
N GLU A 47 11.46 -40.67 9.40
CA GLU A 47 10.17 -41.25 9.83
C GLU A 47 9.22 -40.26 10.49
N ASN A 48 9.70 -39.12 11.01
CA ASN A 48 8.85 -38.09 11.63
C ASN A 48 8.15 -37.17 10.60
N TYR A 49 8.52 -37.27 9.32
CA TYR A 49 8.02 -36.45 8.23
C TYR A 49 7.32 -37.29 7.15
N SER A 50 6.79 -38.47 7.49
CA SER A 50 6.14 -39.37 6.54
C SER A 50 4.88 -38.77 5.90
N VAL A 51 4.14 -37.93 6.63
CA VAL A 51 2.97 -37.22 6.08
C VAL A 51 3.40 -36.03 5.22
N LEU A 52 4.49 -35.35 5.59
CA LEU A 52 5.08 -34.29 4.76
C LEU A 52 5.59 -34.87 3.43
N GLU A 53 6.28 -36.00 3.45
CA GLU A 53 6.69 -36.74 2.25
C GLU A 53 5.47 -37.03 1.34
N ALA A 54 4.42 -37.61 1.92
CA ALA A 54 3.19 -37.90 1.16
C ALA A 54 2.55 -36.63 0.57
N ALA A 55 2.63 -35.51 1.28
CA ALA A 55 2.13 -34.21 0.81
C ALA A 55 2.97 -33.65 -0.34
N LEU A 56 4.29 -33.76 -0.28
CA LEU A 56 5.19 -33.39 -1.37
C LEU A 56 4.95 -34.23 -2.62
N ILE A 57 4.73 -35.53 -2.46
CA ILE A 57 4.39 -36.44 -3.58
C ILE A 57 3.05 -36.06 -4.20
N LYS A 58 2.01 -35.84 -3.37
CA LYS A 58 0.65 -35.49 -3.84
C LYS A 58 0.64 -34.18 -4.63
N THR A 59 1.50 -33.23 -4.27
CA THR A 59 1.58 -31.89 -4.87
C THR A 59 2.63 -31.77 -5.97
N ASP A 60 3.35 -32.85 -6.30
CA ASP A 60 4.45 -32.88 -7.27
C ASP A 60 5.61 -31.92 -6.93
N LEU A 61 5.80 -31.60 -5.64
CA LEU A 61 6.83 -30.69 -5.16
C LEU A 61 8.17 -31.37 -4.85
N VAL A 62 8.25 -32.71 -4.94
CA VAL A 62 9.49 -33.46 -4.69
C VAL A 62 10.63 -32.95 -5.57
N SER A 63 10.38 -32.82 -6.88
CA SER A 63 11.41 -32.36 -7.83
C SER A 63 11.87 -30.92 -7.58
N THR A 64 10.97 -30.05 -7.09
CA THR A 64 11.29 -28.68 -6.68
C THR A 64 12.32 -28.67 -5.55
N PHE A 65 12.12 -29.50 -4.52
CA PHE A 65 13.01 -29.58 -3.36
C PHE A 65 14.20 -30.54 -3.53
N GLN A 66 14.34 -31.16 -4.70
CA GLN A 66 15.58 -31.79 -5.18
C GLN A 66 16.40 -30.87 -6.09
N GLY A 67 15.85 -29.72 -6.48
CA GLY A 67 16.52 -28.73 -7.33
C GLY A 67 17.66 -28.01 -6.62
N SER A 68 18.48 -27.29 -7.38
CA SER A 68 19.69 -26.61 -6.89
C SER A 68 19.43 -25.27 -6.17
N SER A 69 18.17 -24.86 -6.04
CA SER A 69 17.80 -23.64 -5.33
C SER A 69 17.90 -23.88 -3.82
N GLU A 70 18.41 -22.89 -3.09
CA GLU A 70 18.51 -22.99 -1.63
C GLU A 70 17.23 -22.53 -0.94
N TYR A 71 16.80 -23.28 0.08
CA TYR A 71 15.58 -23.01 0.83
C TYR A 71 15.76 -23.16 2.34
N THR A 72 14.92 -22.46 3.09
CA THR A 72 14.69 -22.68 4.51
C THR A 72 13.28 -23.22 4.66
N VAL A 73 13.16 -24.47 5.12
CA VAL A 73 11.88 -25.17 5.24
C VAL A 73 11.52 -25.35 6.70
N PHE A 74 10.39 -24.79 7.11
CA PHE A 74 9.82 -25.04 8.43
C PHE A 74 8.96 -26.30 8.35
N ALA A 75 9.51 -27.47 8.69
CA ALA A 75 8.88 -28.77 8.42
C ALA A 75 7.96 -29.22 9.58
N PRO A 76 6.63 -29.29 9.37
CA PRO A 76 5.72 -29.85 10.35
C PRO A 76 5.90 -31.37 10.46
N ASN A 77 5.91 -31.88 11.69
CA ASN A 77 5.94 -33.32 11.94
C ASN A 77 4.59 -34.00 11.64
N ASP A 78 4.57 -35.33 11.70
CA ASP A 78 3.37 -36.12 11.41
C ASP A 78 2.19 -35.83 12.36
N GLN A 79 2.45 -35.43 13.60
CA GLN A 79 1.38 -35.04 14.54
C GLN A 79 0.77 -33.69 14.16
N ALA A 80 1.59 -32.74 13.69
CA ALA A 80 1.16 -31.44 13.21
C ALA A 80 0.18 -31.59 12.02
N PHE A 81 0.49 -32.46 11.07
CA PHE A 81 -0.41 -32.77 9.96
C PHE A 81 -1.70 -33.45 10.41
N GLN A 82 -1.64 -34.38 11.37
CA GLN A 82 -2.85 -35.00 11.92
C GLN A 82 -3.79 -33.97 12.56
N ASN A 83 -3.22 -33.00 13.29
CA ASN A 83 -3.99 -31.90 13.87
C ASN A 83 -4.60 -31.03 12.75
N PHE A 84 -3.80 -30.61 11.77
CA PHE A 84 -4.28 -29.83 10.63
C PHE A 84 -5.45 -30.50 9.89
N LEU A 85 -5.34 -31.80 9.60
CA LEU A 85 -6.42 -32.55 8.93
C LEU A 85 -7.68 -32.57 9.79
N SER A 86 -7.55 -32.87 11.09
CA SER A 86 -8.67 -32.89 12.03
C SER A 86 -9.34 -31.52 12.16
N ASP A 87 -8.56 -30.46 12.31
CA ASP A 87 -9.05 -29.09 12.51
C ASP A 87 -9.79 -28.56 11.28
N ASN A 88 -9.40 -29.02 10.08
CA ASN A 88 -10.06 -28.66 8.83
C ASN A 88 -11.10 -29.69 8.35
N GLY A 89 -11.41 -30.70 9.16
CA GLY A 89 -12.45 -31.70 8.85
C GLY A 89 -12.10 -32.67 7.73
N PHE A 90 -10.81 -32.82 7.38
CA PHE A 90 -10.32 -33.79 6.42
C PHE A 90 -10.09 -35.14 7.12
N ALA A 91 -10.57 -36.25 6.53
CA ALA A 91 -10.36 -37.57 7.14
C ALA A 91 -8.94 -38.08 6.90
N ASN A 92 -8.32 -37.67 5.79
CA ASN A 92 -6.95 -38.00 5.42
C ASN A 92 -6.39 -36.97 4.42
N LEU A 93 -5.10 -37.11 4.09
CA LEU A 93 -4.41 -36.19 3.19
C LEU A 93 -5.04 -36.11 1.79
N ASP A 94 -5.65 -37.20 1.27
CA ASP A 94 -6.27 -37.20 -0.06
C ASP A 94 -7.49 -36.27 -0.14
N ASP A 95 -8.16 -36.01 0.99
CA ASP A 95 -9.33 -35.13 1.06
C ASP A 95 -8.96 -33.63 0.95
N VAL A 96 -7.70 -33.27 1.19
CA VAL A 96 -7.22 -31.88 1.05
C VAL A 96 -7.10 -31.52 -0.43
N PRO A 97 -7.74 -30.46 -0.94
CA PRO A 97 -7.57 -30.04 -2.34
C PRO A 97 -6.09 -29.80 -2.68
N THR A 98 -5.61 -30.35 -3.81
CA THR A 98 -4.18 -30.28 -4.15
C THR A 98 -3.66 -28.85 -4.25
N ASN A 99 -4.43 -27.92 -4.81
CA ASN A 99 -4.04 -26.51 -4.88
C ASN A 99 -3.88 -25.86 -3.50
N VAL A 100 -4.79 -26.17 -2.56
CA VAL A 100 -4.71 -25.71 -1.18
C VAL A 100 -3.49 -26.29 -0.50
N LEU A 101 -3.26 -27.61 -0.65
CA LEU A 101 -2.10 -28.27 -0.08
C LEU A 101 -0.78 -27.71 -0.64
N THR A 102 -0.71 -27.42 -1.95
CA THR A 102 0.46 -26.80 -2.57
C THR A 102 0.74 -25.42 -1.95
N GLN A 103 -0.26 -24.55 -1.80
CA GLN A 103 -0.06 -23.24 -1.16
C GLN A 103 0.40 -23.38 0.29
N VAL A 104 -0.24 -24.27 1.07
CA VAL A 104 0.16 -24.52 2.46
C VAL A 104 1.61 -24.98 2.53
N LEU A 105 2.04 -25.93 1.69
CA LEU A 105 3.43 -26.41 1.69
C LEU A 105 4.41 -25.30 1.30
N LEU A 106 4.11 -24.51 0.27
CA LEU A 106 4.96 -23.40 -0.16
C LEU A 106 5.03 -22.26 0.87
N TYR A 107 4.01 -22.10 1.71
CA TYR A 107 4.01 -21.13 2.79
C TYR A 107 5.00 -21.49 3.91
N HIS A 108 5.37 -22.77 4.04
CA HIS A 108 6.40 -23.22 4.99
C HIS A 108 7.83 -23.01 4.48
N VAL A 109 7.99 -22.39 3.31
CA VAL A 109 9.30 -22.26 2.66
C VAL A 109 9.68 -20.81 2.45
N VAL A 110 10.85 -20.44 2.95
CA VAL A 110 11.49 -19.15 2.72
C VAL A 110 12.70 -19.34 1.78
N PRO A 111 12.90 -18.48 0.77
CA PRO A 111 14.08 -18.54 -0.09
C PRO A 111 15.40 -18.35 0.68
N GLY A 112 16.43 -19.11 0.28
CA GLY A 112 17.77 -19.04 0.87
C GLY A 112 17.96 -20.00 2.05
N SER A 113 19.21 -20.26 2.41
CA SER A 113 19.61 -21.15 3.50
C SER A 113 19.87 -20.34 4.77
N LEU A 114 18.89 -20.27 5.67
CA LEU A 114 18.94 -19.51 6.91
C LEU A 114 19.01 -20.46 8.09
N GLN A 115 20.13 -20.41 8.82
CA GLN A 115 20.23 -21.08 10.11
C GLN A 115 19.35 -20.37 11.13
N ALA A 116 19.00 -21.05 12.23
CA ALA A 116 18.19 -20.45 13.28
C ALA A 116 18.82 -19.17 13.88
N ALA A 117 20.16 -19.05 13.82
CA ALA A 117 20.89 -17.86 14.26
C ALA A 117 20.90 -16.71 13.22
N ASP A 118 20.57 -16.99 11.96
CA ASP A 118 20.48 -16.00 10.89
C ASP A 118 19.08 -15.37 10.80
N LEU A 119 18.08 -16.04 11.39
CA LEU A 119 16.72 -15.51 11.51
C LEU A 119 16.69 -14.31 12.46
N GLN A 120 15.83 -13.34 12.14
CA GLN A 120 15.61 -12.11 12.89
C GLN A 120 14.12 -11.91 13.13
N THR A 121 13.76 -11.09 14.12
CA THR A 121 12.38 -10.69 14.35
C THR A 121 11.89 -9.78 13.21
N GLN A 122 11.21 -10.34 12.21
CA GLN A 122 10.69 -9.64 11.03
C GLN A 122 9.72 -10.53 10.22
N TYR A 123 9.14 -9.94 9.17
CA TYR A 123 8.44 -10.70 8.13
C TYR A 123 9.43 -11.23 7.07
N TYR A 124 9.21 -12.46 6.64
CA TYR A 124 9.90 -13.12 5.53
C TYR A 124 8.90 -13.44 4.42
N SER A 125 9.27 -13.17 3.17
CA SER A 125 8.49 -13.65 2.02
C SER A 125 8.65 -15.17 1.87
N THR A 126 7.52 -15.86 1.73
CA THR A 126 7.48 -17.31 1.49
C THR A 126 7.49 -17.64 0.00
N LEU A 127 7.29 -18.90 -0.37
CA LEU A 127 7.04 -19.30 -1.77
C LEU A 127 5.54 -19.39 -2.12
N SER A 128 4.65 -19.22 -1.14
CA SER A 128 3.21 -19.19 -1.42
C SER A 128 2.83 -17.83 -1.99
N LEU A 129 1.92 -17.82 -2.95
CA LEU A 129 1.45 -16.61 -3.63
C LEU A 129 0.02 -16.28 -3.19
N GLU A 130 -0.25 -15.00 -3.00
CA GLU A 130 -1.61 -14.48 -3.00
C GLU A 130 -2.16 -14.51 -4.44
N GLU A 131 -3.43 -14.88 -4.60
CA GLU A 131 -4.01 -15.25 -5.89
C GLU A 131 -4.17 -14.04 -6.83
N ASP A 132 -4.57 -12.88 -6.32
CA ASP A 132 -4.90 -11.72 -7.16
C ASP A 132 -3.67 -10.86 -7.47
N SER A 133 -2.92 -10.48 -6.44
CA SER A 133 -1.71 -9.65 -6.53
C SER A 133 -0.50 -10.41 -7.08
N GLN A 134 -0.50 -11.74 -6.99
CA GLN A 134 0.65 -12.60 -7.28
C GLN A 134 1.89 -12.25 -6.43
N ALA A 135 1.70 -11.61 -5.28
CA ALA A 135 2.75 -11.33 -4.33
C ALA A 135 2.97 -12.54 -3.40
N TYR A 136 4.19 -12.69 -2.89
CA TYR A 136 4.52 -13.77 -1.96
C TYR A 136 3.97 -13.49 -0.56
N LEU A 137 3.23 -14.45 0.00
CA LEU A 137 2.70 -14.38 1.36
C LEU A 137 3.83 -14.20 2.38
N SER A 138 3.56 -13.41 3.41
CA SER A 138 4.50 -13.09 4.47
C SER A 138 4.36 -14.03 5.66
N LEU A 139 5.50 -14.52 6.16
CA LEU A 139 5.65 -15.30 7.38
C LEU A 139 6.32 -14.43 8.43
N TYR A 140 5.72 -14.27 9.60
CA TYR A 140 6.36 -13.54 10.70
C TYR A 140 7.22 -14.50 11.53
N ALA A 141 8.48 -14.16 11.76
CA ALA A 141 9.33 -14.81 12.74
C ALA A 141 9.58 -13.85 13.89
N ASP A 142 9.38 -14.29 15.13
CA ASP A 142 9.92 -13.64 16.32
C ASP A 142 11.10 -14.45 16.86
N THR A 143 12.18 -13.77 17.20
CA THR A 143 13.43 -14.34 17.73
C THR A 143 13.69 -13.93 19.18
N SER A 144 12.77 -13.20 19.82
CA SER A 144 12.88 -12.66 21.17
C SER A 144 13.14 -13.74 22.24
N SER A 145 12.60 -14.95 22.03
CA SER A 145 12.69 -16.07 22.98
C SER A 145 12.94 -17.42 22.30
N GLY A 146 13.75 -17.40 21.23
CA GLY A 146 13.85 -18.49 20.26
C GLY A 146 13.05 -18.16 19.00
N VAL A 147 13.13 -19.00 17.96
CA VAL A 147 12.42 -18.75 16.69
C VAL A 147 10.97 -19.24 16.84
N GLU A 148 10.04 -18.29 16.93
CA GLU A 148 8.60 -18.50 16.92
C GLU A 148 8.01 -17.98 15.61
N LEU A 149 7.13 -18.76 14.98
CA LEU A 149 6.56 -18.46 13.68
C LEU A 149 5.08 -18.13 13.84
N ASN A 150 4.67 -16.96 13.33
CA ASN A 150 3.28 -16.47 13.34
C ASN A 150 2.62 -16.48 14.73
N GLY A 151 3.40 -16.39 15.81
CA GLY A 151 2.89 -16.56 17.18
C GLY A 151 2.19 -17.91 17.44
N ALA A 152 2.40 -18.90 16.56
CA ALA A 152 1.65 -20.15 16.52
C ALA A 152 2.49 -21.36 16.93
N THR A 153 3.78 -21.38 16.58
CA THR A 153 4.65 -22.52 16.84
C THR A 153 6.12 -22.12 16.93
N ALA A 154 6.87 -22.78 17.79
CA ALA A 154 8.31 -22.59 17.91
C ALA A 154 9.06 -23.61 17.04
N VAL A 155 10.25 -23.21 16.56
CA VAL A 155 11.22 -24.16 16.01
C VAL A 155 11.77 -25.02 17.14
N ILE A 156 11.44 -26.32 17.12
CA ILE A 156 11.84 -27.28 18.15
C ILE A 156 13.09 -28.09 17.75
N THR A 157 13.29 -28.29 16.45
CA THR A 157 14.46 -28.99 15.90
C THR A 157 15.12 -28.10 14.85
N PRO A 158 15.98 -27.16 15.28
CA PRO A 158 16.62 -26.23 14.35
C PRO A 158 17.76 -26.91 13.56
N ASN A 159 18.09 -26.34 12.41
CA ASN A 159 19.35 -26.57 11.69
C ASN A 159 19.56 -28.03 11.22
N ILE A 160 18.53 -28.65 10.63
CA ILE A 160 18.70 -29.93 9.93
C ILE A 160 19.28 -29.62 8.54
N GLU A 161 20.55 -29.96 8.33
CA GLU A 161 21.29 -29.63 7.11
C GLU A 161 20.86 -30.46 5.89
N ALA A 162 20.73 -29.79 4.75
CA ALA A 162 20.53 -30.38 3.43
C ALA A 162 21.47 -29.73 2.40
N ASP A 163 21.78 -30.43 1.31
CA ASP A 163 22.68 -29.94 0.25
C ASP A 163 22.16 -28.65 -0.43
N ASN A 164 20.84 -28.45 -0.40
CA ASN A 164 20.14 -27.31 -0.98
C ASN A 164 19.34 -26.51 0.06
N GLY A 165 19.80 -26.46 1.32
CA GLY A 165 19.21 -25.58 2.33
C GLY A 165 19.20 -26.12 3.75
N VAL A 166 18.26 -25.62 4.55
CA VAL A 166 18.09 -25.99 5.96
C VAL A 166 16.63 -26.31 6.24
N ILE A 167 16.41 -27.35 7.05
CA ILE A 167 15.09 -27.69 7.59
C ILE A 167 15.05 -27.33 9.09
N HIS A 168 13.98 -26.67 9.51
CA HIS A 168 13.65 -26.37 10.90
C HIS A 168 12.36 -27.12 11.27
N GLY A 169 12.44 -28.11 12.16
CA GLY A 169 11.27 -28.89 12.57
C GLY A 169 10.32 -28.10 13.49
N ILE A 170 9.02 -28.17 13.20
CA ILE A 170 7.92 -27.52 13.94
C ILE A 170 6.80 -28.53 14.26
N GLU A 171 5.91 -28.17 15.20
CA GLU A 171 4.79 -29.02 15.66
C GLU A 171 3.41 -28.55 15.17
N THR A 172 3.37 -27.62 14.23
CA THR A 172 2.14 -27.04 13.70
C THR A 172 2.25 -26.84 12.20
N VAL A 173 1.20 -27.17 11.44
CA VAL A 173 1.08 -26.72 10.05
C VAL A 173 0.65 -25.25 10.07
N LEU A 174 1.50 -24.36 9.58
CA LEU A 174 1.25 -22.93 9.50
C LEU A 174 0.05 -22.66 8.57
N SER A 175 -0.97 -22.00 9.13
CA SER A 175 -2.12 -21.49 8.37
C SER A 175 -1.75 -20.26 7.55
N LEU A 176 -2.40 -20.09 6.40
CA LEU A 176 -2.23 -18.90 5.56
C LEU A 176 -2.90 -17.69 6.25
N PRO A 177 -2.17 -16.61 6.55
CA PRO A 177 -2.69 -15.52 7.36
C PRO A 177 -3.39 -14.46 6.52
N THR A 178 -4.42 -13.84 7.10
CA THR A 178 -4.98 -12.57 6.63
C THR A 178 -4.08 -11.39 7.06
N VAL A 179 -4.35 -10.19 6.55
CA VAL A 179 -3.68 -8.98 7.04
C VAL A 179 -3.97 -8.73 8.53
N ALA A 180 -5.16 -9.06 9.03
CA ALA A 180 -5.46 -8.98 10.46
C ALA A 180 -4.57 -9.92 11.28
N ASP A 181 -4.39 -11.16 10.83
CA ASP A 181 -3.51 -12.13 11.48
C ASP A 181 -2.07 -11.63 11.52
N LEU A 182 -1.54 -11.13 10.39
CA LEU A 182 -0.18 -10.60 10.31
C LEU A 182 0.07 -9.43 11.26
N ALA A 183 -0.93 -8.55 11.45
CA ALA A 183 -0.85 -7.47 12.42
C ALA A 183 -0.87 -7.99 13.87
N ILE A 184 -1.64 -9.04 14.16
CA ILE A 184 -1.70 -9.68 15.48
C ILE A 184 -0.38 -10.37 15.83
N TYR A 185 0.29 -10.99 14.86
CA TYR A 185 1.54 -11.72 15.11
C TYR A 185 2.71 -10.79 15.48
N ASN A 186 2.66 -9.52 15.09
CA ASN A 186 3.76 -8.58 15.27
C ASN A 186 3.43 -7.54 16.34
N ASP A 187 4.14 -7.65 17.46
CA ASP A 187 3.97 -6.77 18.62
C ASP A 187 4.11 -5.27 18.32
N ASN A 188 4.78 -4.89 17.23
CA ASN A 188 4.87 -3.50 16.78
C ASN A 188 3.53 -2.88 16.36
N PHE A 189 2.46 -3.68 16.25
CA PHE A 189 1.10 -3.26 15.94
C PHE A 189 0.11 -3.45 17.09
N ASN A 190 0.56 -3.76 18.32
CA ASN A 190 -0.35 -3.96 19.47
C ASN A 190 -1.31 -2.80 19.73
N THR A 191 -0.89 -1.54 19.56
CA THR A 191 -1.79 -0.38 19.69
C THR A 191 -2.83 -0.34 18.58
N LEU A 192 -2.45 -0.68 17.34
CA LEU A 192 -3.39 -0.84 16.23
C LEU A 192 -4.42 -1.92 16.54
N VAL A 193 -3.97 -3.14 16.88
CA VAL A 193 -4.84 -4.28 17.21
C VAL A 193 -5.79 -3.94 18.36
N THR A 194 -5.31 -3.24 19.39
CA THR A 194 -6.15 -2.73 20.48
C THR A 194 -7.20 -1.73 19.99
N ALA A 195 -6.83 -0.81 19.09
CA ALA A 195 -7.76 0.14 18.49
C ALA A 195 -8.85 -0.55 17.65
N LEU A 196 -8.51 -1.66 16.97
CA LEU A 196 -9.47 -2.49 16.24
C LEU A 196 -10.47 -3.19 17.17
N GLY A 197 -10.01 -3.66 18.33
CA GLY A 197 -10.82 -4.41 19.29
C GLY A 197 -11.63 -3.56 20.29
N ASN A 198 -11.42 -2.24 20.36
CA ASN A 198 -12.09 -1.39 21.36
C ASN A 198 -13.59 -1.26 21.05
N GLY A 199 -14.45 -1.67 21.98
CA GLY A 199 -15.91 -1.90 21.81
C GLY A 199 -16.79 -0.68 21.49
N GLY A 200 -16.20 0.46 21.13
CA GLY A 200 -16.85 1.61 20.49
C GLY A 200 -16.69 1.62 18.96
N ASN A 201 -15.82 0.79 18.40
CA ASN A 201 -15.71 0.57 16.96
C ASN A 201 -16.88 -0.33 16.52
N THR A 202 -18.05 0.28 16.35
CA THR A 202 -19.31 -0.42 16.02
C THR A 202 -19.37 -0.88 14.56
N THR A 203 -18.27 -0.78 13.80
CA THR A 203 -18.22 -1.32 12.44
C THR A 203 -17.13 -2.35 12.26
N ASP A 204 -17.50 -3.29 11.42
CA ASP A 204 -16.88 -4.43 10.76
C ASP A 204 -15.43 -4.26 10.24
N PHE A 205 -14.58 -3.35 10.76
CA PHE A 205 -13.22 -3.19 10.21
C PHE A 205 -12.33 -4.40 10.49
N LEU A 206 -12.38 -4.96 11.71
CA LEU A 206 -11.70 -6.24 11.97
C LEU A 206 -12.32 -7.37 11.14
N GLY A 207 -13.63 -7.28 10.82
CA GLY A 207 -14.28 -8.19 9.88
C GLY A 207 -13.73 -8.06 8.47
N LEU A 208 -13.59 -6.84 7.94
CA LEU A 208 -12.99 -6.56 6.63
C LEU A 208 -11.55 -7.05 6.56
N ALA A 209 -10.72 -6.73 7.57
CA ALA A 209 -9.32 -7.12 7.61
C ALA A 209 -9.11 -8.63 7.82
N SER A 210 -10.13 -9.34 8.34
CA SER A 210 -10.12 -10.79 8.54
C SER A 210 -10.93 -11.55 7.48
N ASP A 211 -11.61 -10.87 6.56
CA ASP A 211 -12.38 -11.52 5.50
C ASP A 211 -11.39 -12.02 4.44
N PRO A 212 -11.25 -13.35 4.24
CA PRO A 212 -10.33 -13.90 3.26
C PRO A 212 -10.70 -13.57 1.80
N SER A 213 -11.90 -13.01 1.56
CA SER A 213 -12.34 -12.54 0.24
C SER A 213 -12.16 -11.03 0.02
N ALA A 214 -11.67 -10.32 1.04
CA ALA A 214 -11.31 -8.92 0.89
C ALA A 214 -10.09 -8.77 -0.04
N ASP A 215 -10.02 -7.63 -0.71
CA ASP A 215 -8.89 -7.21 -1.54
C ASP A 215 -8.51 -5.79 -1.09
N ILE A 216 -7.56 -5.68 -0.16
CA ILE A 216 -7.27 -4.42 0.53
C ILE A 216 -5.78 -4.13 0.70
N THR A 217 -5.45 -2.84 0.73
CA THR A 217 -4.16 -2.35 1.21
C THR A 217 -4.37 -1.65 2.54
N VAL A 218 -3.60 -2.01 3.56
CA VAL A 218 -3.62 -1.41 4.90
C VAL A 218 -2.30 -0.70 5.16
N PHE A 219 -2.34 0.62 5.32
CA PHE A 219 -1.22 1.41 5.78
C PHE A 219 -1.15 1.34 7.31
N ALA A 220 -0.53 0.31 7.88
CA ALA A 220 -0.60 0.00 9.31
C ALA A 220 0.38 0.86 10.14
N PRO A 221 -0.09 1.81 10.98
CA PRO A 221 0.80 2.59 11.82
C PRO A 221 1.39 1.74 12.95
N THR A 222 2.68 1.92 13.21
CA THR A 222 3.36 1.28 14.34
C THR A 222 2.86 1.79 15.71
N ASN A 223 3.19 1.09 16.78
CA ASN A 223 2.91 1.56 18.15
C ASN A 223 3.47 2.97 18.39
N ASN A 224 4.70 3.25 17.96
CA ASN A 224 5.32 4.57 18.13
C ASN A 224 4.57 5.67 17.34
N ALA A 225 4.06 5.32 16.15
CA ALA A 225 3.23 6.22 15.35
C ALA A 225 1.95 6.60 16.10
N PHE A 226 1.25 5.62 16.68
CA PHE A 226 0.05 5.85 17.49
C PHE A 226 0.35 6.64 18.76
N ASP A 227 1.41 6.30 19.48
CA ASP A 227 1.81 6.99 20.71
C ASP A 227 2.08 8.47 20.43
N THR A 228 2.80 8.76 19.33
CA THR A 228 3.07 10.14 18.89
C THR A 228 1.76 10.88 18.59
N PHE A 229 0.89 10.28 17.78
CA PHE A 229 -0.39 10.88 17.40
C PHE A 229 -1.30 11.18 18.61
N LEU A 230 -1.45 10.24 19.53
CA LEU A 230 -2.28 10.43 20.73
C LEU A 230 -1.68 11.47 21.69
N ASN A 231 -0.36 11.50 21.83
CA ASN A 231 0.34 12.50 22.64
C ASN A 231 0.17 13.91 22.07
N ASP A 232 0.25 14.08 20.75
CA ASP A 232 0.04 15.37 20.08
C ASP A 232 -1.38 15.90 20.26
N LEU A 233 -2.37 14.99 20.31
CA LEU A 233 -3.76 15.32 20.64
C LEU A 233 -3.99 15.54 22.14
N GLY A 234 -3.05 15.13 23.00
CA GLY A 234 -3.20 15.19 24.46
C GLY A 234 -4.30 14.26 25.00
N VAL A 235 -4.57 13.14 24.33
CA VAL A 235 -5.61 12.16 24.68
C VAL A 235 -5.03 10.76 24.79
N THR A 236 -5.76 9.84 25.42
CA THR A 236 -5.46 8.40 25.35
C THR A 236 -6.44 7.69 24.42
N LEU A 237 -6.09 6.50 23.92
CA LEU A 237 -6.95 5.75 23.00
C LEU A 237 -8.40 5.55 23.53
N PRO A 238 -8.63 5.25 24.83
CA PRO A 238 -9.99 5.20 25.39
C PRO A 238 -10.77 6.53 25.38
N ASP A 239 -10.09 7.67 25.28
CA ASP A 239 -10.72 9.00 25.23
C ASP A 239 -11.21 9.34 23.82
N VAL A 240 -10.73 8.65 22.79
CA VAL A 240 -11.15 8.85 21.40
C VAL A 240 -12.51 8.19 21.19
N SER A 241 -13.50 8.95 20.73
CA SER A 241 -14.83 8.40 20.46
C SER A 241 -14.78 7.31 19.40
N GLY A 242 -15.59 6.27 19.55
CA GLY A 242 -15.60 5.11 18.65
C GLY A 242 -15.85 5.45 17.18
N ALA A 243 -16.74 6.40 16.89
CA ALA A 243 -17.02 6.83 15.51
C ALA A 243 -15.83 7.59 14.87
N VAL A 244 -15.12 8.41 15.65
CA VAL A 244 -13.92 9.11 15.17
C VAL A 244 -12.79 8.09 14.95
N LEU A 245 -12.61 7.16 15.88
CA LEU A 245 -11.60 6.11 15.76
C LEU A 245 -11.87 5.20 14.55
N ASP A 246 -13.12 4.78 14.34
CA ASP A 246 -13.52 3.97 13.19
C ASP A 246 -13.18 4.66 11.86
N ASN A 247 -13.59 5.92 11.68
CA ASN A 247 -13.31 6.64 10.45
C ASN A 247 -11.81 6.90 10.26
N LEU A 248 -11.06 7.13 11.35
CA LEU A 248 -9.60 7.23 11.31
C LEU A 248 -8.95 5.92 10.87
N LEU A 249 -9.37 4.78 11.41
CA LEU A 249 -8.83 3.48 11.03
C LEU A 249 -9.15 3.13 9.57
N ARG A 250 -10.38 3.42 9.12
CA ARG A 250 -10.78 3.29 7.72
C ARG A 250 -9.95 4.17 6.77
N ASN A 251 -9.41 5.29 7.25
CA ASN A 251 -8.53 6.16 6.46
C ASN A 251 -7.17 5.51 6.17
N HIS A 252 -6.81 4.44 6.86
CA HIS A 252 -5.59 3.67 6.60
C HIS A 252 -5.81 2.54 5.60
N VAL A 253 -6.99 2.44 4.98
CA VAL A 253 -7.38 1.29 4.16
C VAL A 253 -7.80 1.76 2.78
N VAL A 254 -7.31 1.08 1.75
CA VAL A 254 -7.68 1.28 0.34
C VAL A 254 -8.23 -0.03 -0.21
N ALA A 255 -9.33 0.05 -0.98
CA ALA A 255 -10.05 -1.11 -1.53
C ALA A 255 -9.38 -1.69 -2.79
N SER A 256 -8.16 -2.19 -2.63
CA SER A 256 -7.39 -2.98 -3.59
C SER A 256 -6.06 -3.41 -2.95
N SER A 257 -5.56 -4.60 -3.23
CA SER A 257 -4.20 -5.02 -2.86
C SER A 257 -3.18 -4.43 -3.83
N VAL A 258 -2.34 -3.52 -3.34
CA VAL A 258 -1.34 -2.82 -4.16
C VAL A 258 0.03 -2.98 -3.53
N ALA A 259 0.90 -3.71 -4.21
CA ALA A 259 2.30 -3.83 -3.80
C ALA A 259 3.01 -2.48 -3.96
N SER A 260 4.09 -2.28 -3.20
CA SER A 260 4.86 -1.03 -3.20
C SER A 260 5.34 -0.63 -4.60
N THR A 261 5.72 -1.63 -5.41
CA THR A 261 6.16 -1.45 -6.80
C THR A 261 5.05 -1.06 -7.78
N GLN A 262 3.78 -1.18 -7.36
CA GLN A 262 2.60 -0.80 -8.14
C GLN A 262 2.02 0.55 -7.69
N LEU A 263 2.48 1.09 -6.55
CA LEU A 263 2.11 2.44 -6.11
C LEU A 263 2.67 3.50 -7.08
N SER A 264 1.90 4.56 -7.26
CA SER A 264 2.32 5.71 -8.08
C SER A 264 1.85 7.01 -7.41
N THR A 265 2.45 8.13 -7.80
CA THR A 265 2.07 9.45 -7.26
C THR A 265 0.69 9.84 -7.76
N MET A 266 -0.32 9.77 -6.90
CA MET A 266 -1.72 10.03 -7.24
C MET A 266 -2.61 10.17 -5.99
N TYR A 267 -3.85 10.61 -6.20
CA TYR A 267 -4.91 10.43 -5.22
C TYR A 267 -5.57 9.06 -5.37
N VAL A 268 -5.82 8.40 -4.24
CA VAL A 268 -6.65 7.20 -4.12
C VAL A 268 -7.78 7.46 -3.14
N ASN A 269 -8.85 6.68 -3.19
CA ASN A 269 -9.90 6.74 -2.18
C ASN A 269 -9.65 5.72 -1.07
N THR A 270 -9.78 6.18 0.17
CA THR A 270 -9.71 5.32 1.35
C THR A 270 -11.10 4.77 1.68
N GLU A 271 -11.15 3.88 2.65
CA GLU A 271 -12.41 3.40 3.18
C GLU A 271 -13.11 4.40 4.11
N ALA A 272 -12.43 5.47 4.56
CA ALA A 272 -13.03 6.52 5.37
C ALA A 272 -14.05 7.34 4.57
N THR A 273 -15.01 7.96 5.26
CA THR A 273 -16.05 8.78 4.62
C THR A 273 -16.11 10.19 5.17
N PHE A 274 -16.55 11.12 4.32
CA PHE A 274 -16.90 12.48 4.73
C PHE A 274 -18.22 12.46 5.50
N ASP A 275 -18.22 12.88 6.77
CA ASP A 275 -19.41 13.08 7.62
C ASP A 275 -20.41 11.90 7.60
N ALA A 276 -19.89 10.66 7.63
CA ALA A 276 -20.68 9.43 7.54
C ALA A 276 -21.59 9.32 6.28
N THR A 277 -21.27 10.06 5.21
CA THR A 277 -21.90 9.93 3.90
C THR A 277 -21.30 8.77 3.10
N SER A 278 -21.71 8.59 1.85
CA SER A 278 -21.08 7.64 0.92
C SER A 278 -19.79 8.16 0.28
N ASN A 279 -19.46 9.45 0.46
CA ASN A 279 -18.30 10.06 -0.19
C ASN A 279 -17.04 9.62 0.53
N LYS A 280 -16.21 8.83 -0.15
CA LYS A 280 -14.94 8.35 0.38
C LYS A 280 -13.95 9.50 0.50
N LEU A 281 -13.14 9.51 1.56
CA LEU A 281 -12.03 10.46 1.68
C LEU A 281 -10.89 10.03 0.77
N SER A 282 -10.23 11.01 0.16
CA SER A 282 -9.04 10.78 -0.63
C SER A 282 -7.80 10.63 0.26
N MET A 283 -6.77 10.01 -0.28
CA MET A 283 -5.41 9.98 0.25
C MET A 283 -4.47 10.32 -0.90
N TYR A 284 -3.56 11.26 -0.67
CA TYR A 284 -2.49 11.55 -1.60
C TYR A 284 -1.31 10.63 -1.32
N ILE A 285 -0.89 9.88 -2.33
CA ILE A 285 0.32 9.05 -2.28
C ILE A 285 1.38 9.78 -3.11
N ASN A 286 2.54 10.03 -2.51
CA ASN A 286 3.74 10.49 -3.22
C ASN A 286 4.77 9.36 -3.23
N THR A 287 5.37 9.11 -4.39
CA THR A 287 6.36 8.04 -4.61
C THR A 287 7.74 8.56 -5.06
N GLU A 288 7.97 9.88 -5.03
CA GLU A 288 9.21 10.49 -5.53
C GLU A 288 10.43 10.10 -4.69
N ASP A 289 10.31 10.13 -3.35
CA ASP A 289 11.38 9.85 -2.39
C ASP A 289 10.97 8.75 -1.39
N GLY A 290 10.54 7.61 -1.92
CA GLY A 290 9.84 6.58 -1.14
C GLY A 290 8.34 6.84 -1.13
N VAL A 291 7.57 6.03 -0.38
CA VAL A 291 6.11 6.18 -0.32
C VAL A 291 5.73 7.03 0.89
N THR A 292 5.20 8.22 0.63
CA THR A 292 4.69 9.14 1.65
C THR A 292 3.19 9.40 1.42
N LEU A 293 2.41 9.31 2.48
CA LEU A 293 0.96 9.48 2.49
C LEU A 293 0.62 10.84 3.09
N ASN A 294 -0.19 11.63 2.36
CA ASN A 294 -0.64 12.96 2.77
C ASN A 294 0.51 13.88 3.23
N GLY A 295 1.72 13.68 2.69
CA GLY A 295 2.94 14.44 3.03
C GLY A 295 3.47 14.21 4.44
N GLN A 296 2.92 13.27 5.22
CA GLN A 296 3.19 13.16 6.66
C GLN A 296 3.60 11.75 7.12
N SER A 297 3.08 10.70 6.50
CA SER A 297 3.25 9.31 6.96
C SER A 297 4.03 8.51 5.93
N ASN A 298 5.20 7.99 6.30
CA ASN A 298 6.07 7.25 5.39
C ASN A 298 5.89 5.75 5.59
N VAL A 299 5.91 5.00 4.48
CA VAL A 299 6.03 3.55 4.52
C VAL A 299 7.45 3.18 4.92
N ILE A 300 7.58 2.43 6.02
CA ILE A 300 8.87 1.98 6.59
C ILE A 300 9.10 0.48 6.44
N VAL A 301 8.03 -0.32 6.30
CA VAL A 301 8.10 -1.72 5.89
C VAL A 301 7.00 -1.93 4.86
N ALA A 302 7.37 -2.34 3.66
CA ALA A 302 6.43 -2.54 2.58
C ALA A 302 6.16 -4.03 2.36
N ASP A 303 5.06 -4.31 1.66
CA ASP A 303 4.77 -5.62 1.08
C ASP A 303 4.68 -6.76 2.11
N VAL A 304 3.98 -6.51 3.22
CA VAL A 304 3.60 -7.56 4.17
C VAL A 304 2.27 -8.16 3.72
N VAL A 305 2.35 -9.25 2.97
CA VAL A 305 1.24 -9.82 2.19
C VAL A 305 0.53 -10.92 2.97
N GLY A 306 -0.79 -10.79 3.13
CA GLY A 306 -1.70 -11.83 3.59
C GLY A 306 -2.59 -12.33 2.46
N VAL A 307 -3.44 -13.33 2.72
CA VAL A 307 -4.32 -13.93 1.69
C VAL A 307 -5.43 -13.01 1.17
N ASN A 308 -5.66 -11.88 1.83
CA ASN A 308 -6.74 -10.94 1.53
C ASN A 308 -6.25 -9.49 1.39
N GLY A 309 -4.94 -9.28 1.27
CA GLY A 309 -4.42 -7.93 1.26
C GLY A 309 -2.93 -7.78 1.49
N ILE A 310 -2.51 -6.52 1.46
CA ILE A 310 -1.13 -6.11 1.71
C ILE A 310 -1.10 -5.08 2.84
N ILE A 311 -0.19 -5.24 3.78
CA ILE A 311 0.16 -4.24 4.78
C ILE A 311 1.41 -3.49 4.31
N HIS A 312 1.33 -2.16 4.37
CA HIS A 312 2.49 -1.27 4.36
C HIS A 312 2.59 -0.63 5.75
N ALA A 313 3.59 -0.99 6.55
CA ALA A 313 3.79 -0.40 7.87
C ALA A 313 4.23 1.07 7.73
N VAL A 314 3.64 1.96 8.53
CA VAL A 314 3.93 3.39 8.48
C VAL A 314 4.43 3.97 9.80
N ASP A 315 5.26 5.02 9.72
CA ASP A 315 5.90 5.69 10.85
C ASP A 315 5.03 6.75 11.56
N ALA A 316 3.92 7.16 10.94
CA ALA A 316 2.94 8.08 11.51
C ALA A 316 1.50 7.63 11.21
N VAL A 317 0.57 7.92 12.11
CA VAL A 317 -0.86 7.74 11.87
C VAL A 317 -1.28 8.65 10.70
N VAL A 318 -1.94 8.08 9.69
CA VAL A 318 -2.56 8.82 8.59
C VAL A 318 -3.84 9.48 9.11
N ALA A 319 -3.71 10.72 9.61
CA ALA A 319 -4.83 11.53 10.03
C ALA A 319 -5.81 11.80 8.86
N LEU A 320 -7.07 12.09 9.19
CA LEU A 320 -8.08 12.49 8.20
C LEU A 320 -7.62 13.79 7.50
N PRO A 321 -7.35 13.77 6.18
CA PRO A 321 -6.74 14.91 5.52
C PRO A 321 -7.71 16.10 5.45
N THR A 322 -7.20 17.32 5.63
CA THR A 322 -7.93 18.56 5.33
C THR A 322 -7.57 19.07 3.94
N ILE A 323 -8.29 20.06 3.42
CA ILE A 323 -7.88 20.75 2.19
C ILE A 323 -6.47 21.34 2.33
N GLY A 324 -6.14 21.93 3.48
CA GLY A 324 -4.78 22.42 3.77
C GLY A 324 -3.73 21.31 3.74
N THR A 325 -4.08 20.10 4.20
CA THR A 325 -3.22 18.91 4.11
C THR A 325 -2.88 18.58 2.66
N PHE A 326 -3.88 18.50 1.77
CA PHE A 326 -3.63 18.19 0.36
C PHE A 326 -2.90 19.30 -0.38
N ALA A 327 -3.27 20.56 -0.13
CA ALA A 327 -2.60 21.70 -0.75
C ALA A 327 -1.09 21.68 -0.48
N THR A 328 -0.68 21.31 0.75
CA THR A 328 0.73 21.26 1.15
C THR A 328 1.44 19.95 0.79
N ALA A 329 0.72 18.86 0.60
CA ALA A 329 1.30 17.55 0.29
C ALA A 329 1.53 17.32 -1.22
N ASP A 330 0.68 17.91 -2.07
CA ASP A 330 0.69 17.67 -3.51
C ASP A 330 1.52 18.71 -4.26
N ASN A 331 2.62 18.27 -4.86
CA ASN A 331 3.58 19.14 -5.54
C ASN A 331 2.97 19.87 -6.75
N THR A 332 1.83 19.40 -7.29
CA THR A 332 1.13 20.11 -8.37
C THR A 332 0.52 21.44 -7.92
N PHE A 333 0.44 21.68 -6.60
CA PHE A 333 -0.06 22.89 -5.98
C PHE A 333 1.04 23.76 -5.32
N GLU A 334 2.33 23.49 -5.54
CA GLU A 334 3.43 24.28 -4.95
C GLU A 334 3.29 25.81 -5.15
N THR A 335 2.88 26.24 -6.34
CA THR A 335 2.69 27.67 -6.64
C THR A 335 1.46 28.22 -5.92
N LEU A 336 0.41 27.41 -5.75
CA LEU A 336 -0.75 27.77 -4.93
C LEU A 336 -0.34 27.93 -3.46
N VAL A 337 0.42 26.99 -2.89
CA VAL A 337 0.92 27.09 -1.50
C VAL A 337 1.77 28.34 -1.32
N SER A 338 2.65 28.63 -2.28
CA SER A 338 3.47 29.86 -2.28
C SER A 338 2.59 31.11 -2.28
N ALA A 339 1.47 31.11 -3.01
CA ALA A 339 0.50 32.20 -2.99
C ALA A 339 -0.26 32.31 -1.66
N LEU A 340 -0.74 31.18 -1.11
CA LEU A 340 -1.49 31.11 0.15
C LEU A 340 -0.66 31.58 1.35
N THR A 341 0.67 31.43 1.28
CA THR A 341 1.62 31.74 2.37
C THR A 341 2.49 32.96 2.09
N ARG A 342 2.29 33.66 0.96
CA ARG A 342 3.14 34.77 0.52
C ARG A 342 3.25 35.89 1.55
N GLU A 343 2.13 36.21 2.21
CA GLU A 343 2.03 37.28 3.19
C GLU A 343 1.81 36.70 4.58
N THR A 344 2.47 37.26 5.60
CA THR A 344 2.27 36.81 6.99
C THR A 344 0.86 37.11 7.52
N SER A 345 0.12 38.01 6.87
CA SER A 345 -1.28 38.30 7.19
C SER A 345 -2.25 37.29 6.59
N PHE A 346 -1.82 36.48 5.62
CA PHE A 346 -2.66 35.43 5.06
C PHE A 346 -2.71 34.25 6.01
N THR A 347 -3.93 33.84 6.36
CA THR A 347 -4.20 32.68 7.23
C THR A 347 -4.94 31.60 6.45
N TYR A 348 -4.71 31.49 5.13
CA TYR A 348 -5.48 30.61 4.27
C TYR A 348 -5.24 29.13 4.55
N VAL A 349 -4.01 28.71 4.87
CA VAL A 349 -3.72 27.32 5.21
C VAL A 349 -4.51 26.92 6.46
N ASP A 350 -4.44 27.74 7.52
CA ASP A 350 -5.23 27.53 8.74
C ASP A 350 -6.74 27.53 8.47
N LEU A 351 -7.22 28.46 7.65
CA LEU A 351 -8.62 28.53 7.24
C LEU A 351 -9.06 27.24 6.53
N LEU A 352 -8.30 26.78 5.54
CA LEU A 352 -8.56 25.57 4.77
C LEU A 352 -8.27 24.27 5.55
N SER A 353 -7.76 24.39 6.77
CA SER A 353 -7.65 23.31 7.75
C SER A 353 -8.71 23.38 8.86
N THR A 354 -9.67 24.33 8.77
CA THR A 354 -10.80 24.41 9.72
C THR A 354 -11.61 23.12 9.67
N GLU A 355 -11.85 22.52 10.83
CA GLU A 355 -12.61 21.26 10.96
C GLU A 355 -14.04 21.39 10.42
N ASN A 356 -14.54 20.30 9.82
CA ASN A 356 -15.93 20.24 9.37
C ASN A 356 -16.90 20.49 10.54
N GLY A 357 -18.02 21.16 10.27
CA GLY A 357 -18.97 21.60 11.29
C GLY A 357 -18.59 22.88 12.03
N THR A 358 -17.39 23.43 11.77
CA THR A 358 -16.98 24.76 12.25
C THR A 358 -17.04 25.76 11.10
N ASN A 359 -17.83 26.83 11.25
CA ASN A 359 -17.92 27.89 10.24
C ASN A 359 -16.53 28.51 9.98
N PRO A 360 -16.05 28.60 8.72
CA PRO A 360 -16.83 28.50 7.47
C PRO A 360 -16.76 27.16 6.73
N ALA A 361 -16.18 26.10 7.32
CA ALA A 361 -16.21 24.75 6.74
C ALA A 361 -17.65 24.19 6.74
N PRO A 362 -18.00 23.31 5.79
CA PRO A 362 -17.13 22.71 4.77
C PRO A 362 -16.82 23.63 3.59
N PHE A 363 -15.79 23.28 2.82
CA PHE A 363 -15.34 24.05 1.66
C PHE A 363 -15.52 23.31 0.33
N THR A 364 -15.68 24.06 -0.75
CA THR A 364 -15.40 23.61 -2.12
C THR A 364 -14.33 24.51 -2.69
N VAL A 365 -13.18 23.95 -3.04
CA VAL A 365 -12.02 24.71 -3.52
C VAL A 365 -11.71 24.34 -4.96
N PHE A 366 -11.67 25.33 -5.83
CA PHE A 366 -11.18 25.18 -7.20
C PHE A 366 -9.68 25.48 -7.20
N ALA A 367 -8.83 24.47 -7.13
CA ALA A 367 -7.38 24.65 -6.92
C ALA A 367 -6.63 24.75 -8.26
N PRO A 368 -6.05 25.91 -8.63
CA PRO A 368 -5.24 26.01 -9.84
C PRO A 368 -3.92 25.26 -9.68
N ILE A 369 -3.57 24.44 -10.68
CA ILE A 369 -2.27 23.76 -10.74
C ILE A 369 -1.13 24.73 -11.08
N ASN A 370 0.12 24.31 -10.90
CA ASN A 370 1.31 25.11 -11.21
C ASN A 370 1.28 25.74 -12.62
N ASP A 371 0.89 24.98 -13.65
CA ASP A 371 0.81 25.46 -15.03
C ASP A 371 -0.21 26.61 -15.18
N ALA A 372 -1.31 26.58 -14.42
CA ALA A 372 -2.32 27.64 -14.43
C ALA A 372 -1.75 28.99 -13.96
N PHE A 373 -0.85 28.97 -12.97
CA PHE A 373 -0.15 30.17 -12.50
C PHE A 373 0.90 30.63 -13.49
N ALA A 374 1.66 29.71 -14.09
CA ALA A 374 2.66 30.05 -15.11
C ALA A 374 2.01 30.76 -16.32
N ASP A 375 0.86 30.25 -16.76
CA ASP A 375 0.06 30.86 -17.83
C ASP A 375 -0.45 32.24 -17.43
N LEU A 376 -0.96 32.40 -16.19
CA LEU A 376 -1.43 33.70 -15.69
C LEU A 376 -0.30 34.74 -15.64
N LEU A 377 0.88 34.38 -15.11
CA LEU A 377 2.03 35.30 -15.04
C LEU A 377 2.47 35.74 -16.44
N THR A 378 2.49 34.81 -17.39
CA THR A 378 2.77 35.11 -18.80
C THR A 378 1.73 36.06 -19.39
N GLU A 379 0.45 35.84 -19.12
CA GLU A 379 -0.65 36.69 -19.60
C GLU A 379 -0.55 38.12 -19.04
N LEU A 380 -0.19 38.26 -17.77
CA LEU A 380 -0.01 39.55 -17.12
C LEU A 380 1.31 40.24 -17.47
N GLY A 381 2.26 39.52 -18.09
CA GLY A 381 3.62 40.00 -18.30
C GLY A 381 4.38 40.23 -16.98
N ALA A 382 4.04 39.45 -15.95
CA ALA A 382 4.69 39.45 -14.64
C ALA A 382 5.82 38.41 -14.60
N ASP A 383 6.93 38.72 -13.93
CA ASP A 383 8.05 37.79 -13.78
C ASP A 383 7.79 36.79 -12.64
N SER A 384 7.01 37.19 -11.62
CA SER A 384 6.70 36.34 -10.48
C SER A 384 5.43 36.77 -9.74
N LEU A 385 4.98 35.95 -8.78
CA LEU A 385 3.91 36.31 -7.84
C LEU A 385 4.22 37.58 -7.02
N ALA A 386 5.49 37.99 -6.91
CA ALA A 386 5.86 39.22 -6.19
C ALA A 386 5.46 40.50 -6.95
N ASP A 387 5.23 40.40 -8.25
CA ASP A 387 4.78 41.54 -9.08
C ASP A 387 3.27 41.80 -8.94
N ILE A 388 2.54 40.86 -8.32
CA ILE A 388 1.09 40.95 -8.11
C ILE A 388 0.83 41.63 -6.77
N ASP A 389 0.03 42.71 -6.78
CA ASP A 389 -0.29 43.43 -5.55
C ASP A 389 -1.05 42.55 -4.55
N THR A 390 -0.83 42.80 -3.26
CA THR A 390 -1.40 41.99 -2.17
C THR A 390 -2.91 41.95 -2.15
N ALA A 391 -3.58 43.06 -2.47
CA ALA A 391 -5.03 43.11 -2.48
C ALA A 391 -5.61 42.28 -3.63
N THR A 392 -5.00 42.35 -4.82
CA THR A 392 -5.37 41.52 -5.97
C THR A 392 -5.12 40.04 -5.70
N LEU A 393 -3.99 39.68 -5.11
CA LEU A 393 -3.73 38.28 -4.77
C LEU A 393 -4.76 37.75 -3.76
N GLU A 394 -5.03 38.50 -2.70
CA GLU A 394 -6.03 38.13 -1.68
C GLU A 394 -7.43 37.96 -2.30
N ALA A 395 -7.86 38.92 -3.12
CA ALA A 395 -9.14 38.83 -3.84
C ALA A 395 -9.19 37.61 -4.78
N THR A 396 -8.09 37.32 -5.48
CA THR A 396 -7.96 36.15 -6.35
C THR A 396 -8.07 34.85 -5.57
N LEU A 397 -7.35 34.70 -4.46
CA LEU A 397 -7.39 33.49 -3.62
C LEU A 397 -8.79 33.26 -3.05
N ASN A 398 -9.45 34.31 -2.55
CA ASN A 398 -10.82 34.25 -2.05
C ASN A 398 -11.84 33.80 -3.10
N MET A 399 -11.56 34.06 -4.39
CA MET A 399 -12.47 33.68 -5.47
C MET A 399 -12.41 32.19 -5.86
N HIS A 400 -11.40 31.46 -5.39
CA HIS A 400 -11.27 30.02 -5.62
C HIS A 400 -11.97 29.17 -4.56
N VAL A 401 -12.54 29.80 -3.52
CA VAL A 401 -13.12 29.10 -2.37
C VAL A 401 -14.62 29.38 -2.29
N ILE A 402 -15.41 28.33 -2.13
CA ILE A 402 -16.81 28.40 -1.70
C ILE A 402 -16.86 27.87 -0.26
N THR A 403 -17.50 28.62 0.63
CA THR A 403 -17.64 28.28 2.05
C THR A 403 -19.02 27.73 2.37
N GLY A 404 -19.11 26.87 3.39
CA GLY A 404 -20.36 26.28 3.88
C GLY A 404 -20.95 25.20 2.98
N ALA A 405 -20.19 24.68 2.02
CA ALA A 405 -20.66 23.67 1.07
C ALA A 405 -19.55 22.72 0.63
N ASN A 406 -19.78 21.41 0.75
CA ASN A 406 -18.99 20.34 0.13
C ASN A 406 -19.71 19.89 -1.15
N VAL A 407 -19.33 20.43 -2.31
CA VAL A 407 -20.00 20.17 -3.59
C VAL A 407 -19.15 19.24 -4.44
N THR A 408 -19.50 17.95 -4.46
CA THR A 408 -18.86 16.96 -5.33
C THR A 408 -19.21 17.19 -6.79
N ALA A 409 -18.51 16.54 -7.72
CA ALA A 409 -18.79 16.65 -9.15
C ALA A 409 -20.20 16.22 -9.50
N SER A 410 -20.74 15.20 -8.83
CA SER A 410 -22.13 14.77 -8.99
C SER A 410 -23.15 15.78 -8.47
N ASP A 411 -22.75 16.64 -7.53
CA ASP A 411 -23.60 17.68 -6.94
C ASP A 411 -23.42 19.05 -7.61
N LEU A 412 -22.45 19.19 -8.53
CA LEU A 412 -22.25 20.43 -9.29
C LEU A 412 -23.49 20.74 -10.13
N THR A 413 -23.97 21.98 -10.03
CA THR A 413 -25.08 22.49 -10.82
C THR A 413 -24.64 23.69 -11.62
N SER A 414 -25.07 23.79 -12.89
CA SER A 414 -24.75 24.95 -13.72
C SER A 414 -25.45 26.21 -13.21
N GLY A 415 -24.72 27.30 -13.07
CA GLY A 415 -25.25 28.57 -12.57
C GLY A 415 -24.21 29.44 -11.89
N ALA A 416 -24.65 30.62 -11.43
CA ALA A 416 -23.81 31.54 -10.68
C ALA A 416 -23.67 31.07 -9.23
N VAL A 417 -22.44 31.06 -8.71
CA VAL A 417 -22.10 30.67 -7.34
C VAL A 417 -21.27 31.76 -6.70
N THR A 418 -21.63 32.13 -5.46
CA THR A 418 -20.91 33.12 -4.67
C THR A 418 -19.68 32.50 -4.02
N THR A 419 -18.54 33.16 -4.18
CA THR A 419 -17.26 32.76 -3.60
C THR A 419 -17.03 33.42 -2.24
N ALA A 420 -15.98 33.01 -1.51
CA ALA A 420 -15.60 33.59 -0.22
C ALA A 420 -15.28 35.10 -0.33
N GLY A 421 -14.87 35.57 -1.51
CA GLY A 421 -14.66 37.00 -1.81
C GLY A 421 -15.95 37.79 -2.03
N GLY A 422 -17.11 37.14 -2.08
CA GLY A 422 -18.42 37.76 -2.33
C GLY A 422 -18.75 37.98 -3.81
N GLU A 423 -17.76 37.88 -4.70
CA GLU A 423 -17.97 37.86 -6.15
C GLU A 423 -18.49 36.50 -6.63
N MET A 424 -19.16 36.50 -7.79
CA MET A 424 -19.74 35.30 -8.39
C MET A 424 -18.89 34.76 -9.53
N ILE A 425 -18.76 33.44 -9.55
CA ILE A 425 -18.29 32.66 -10.70
C ILE A 425 -19.48 31.93 -11.34
N THR A 426 -19.41 31.62 -12.62
CA THR A 426 -20.44 30.80 -13.29
C THR A 426 -19.90 29.40 -13.54
N ILE A 427 -20.54 28.40 -12.97
CA ILE A 427 -20.22 26.99 -13.21
C ILE A 427 -21.04 26.48 -14.38
N ASP A 428 -20.41 25.72 -15.28
CA ASP A 428 -21.08 24.86 -16.25
C ASP A 428 -20.72 23.40 -15.94
N ALA A 429 -21.60 22.73 -15.19
CA ALA A 429 -21.42 21.35 -14.77
C ALA A 429 -21.44 20.35 -15.95
N SER A 430 -22.07 20.70 -17.08
CA SER A 430 -22.13 19.81 -18.26
C SER A 430 -20.80 19.76 -18.99
N ASN A 431 -20.05 20.86 -18.98
CA ASN A 431 -18.75 20.98 -19.62
C ASN A 431 -17.59 20.92 -18.61
N ALA A 432 -17.87 20.80 -17.31
CA ALA A 432 -16.90 20.88 -16.23
C ALA A 432 -16.02 22.15 -16.33
N THR A 433 -16.65 23.30 -16.55
CA THR A 433 -15.95 24.59 -16.68
C THR A 433 -16.44 25.64 -15.72
N ILE A 434 -15.59 26.62 -15.45
CA ILE A 434 -15.87 27.78 -14.61
C ILE A 434 -15.57 29.02 -15.44
N THR A 435 -16.51 29.96 -15.46
CA THR A 435 -16.33 31.27 -16.07
C THR A 435 -16.22 32.33 -14.98
N ASP A 436 -15.13 33.09 -15.00
CA ASP A 436 -14.89 34.19 -14.07
C ASP A 436 -15.57 35.50 -14.53
N PRO A 437 -15.61 36.56 -13.68
CA PRO A 437 -16.16 37.87 -14.04
C PRO A 437 -15.55 38.50 -15.30
N ASN A 438 -14.33 38.12 -15.68
CA ASN A 438 -13.62 38.62 -16.85
C ASN A 438 -13.90 37.78 -18.11
N SER A 439 -14.89 36.87 -18.06
CA SER A 439 -15.23 35.93 -19.14
C SER A 439 -14.08 34.98 -19.50
N ARG A 440 -13.13 34.76 -18.60
CA ARG A 440 -12.11 33.73 -18.76
C ARG A 440 -12.71 32.40 -18.34
N VAL A 441 -12.43 31.37 -19.11
CA VAL A 441 -12.91 30.01 -18.86
C VAL A 441 -11.76 29.15 -18.36
N SER A 442 -11.97 28.51 -17.23
CA SER A 442 -11.11 27.49 -16.61
C SER A 442 -11.78 26.13 -16.72
N ASN A 443 -11.03 25.08 -17.06
CA ASN A 443 -11.51 23.70 -17.05
C ASN A 443 -11.21 23.05 -15.70
N ILE A 444 -12.14 22.25 -15.20
CA ILE A 444 -11.92 21.36 -14.07
C ILE A 444 -11.28 20.08 -14.61
N ILE A 445 -10.04 19.81 -14.20
CA ILE A 445 -9.21 18.74 -14.74
C ILE A 445 -9.08 17.53 -13.81
N VAL A 446 -9.31 17.73 -12.51
CA VAL A 446 -9.46 16.68 -11.50
C VAL A 446 -10.63 17.06 -10.61
N THR A 447 -11.50 16.10 -10.32
CA THR A 447 -12.66 16.30 -9.46
C THR A 447 -12.58 15.44 -8.22
N ASP A 448 -13.31 15.84 -7.18
CA ASP A 448 -13.61 15.00 -6.02
C ASP A 448 -12.38 14.53 -5.23
N VAL A 449 -11.36 15.38 -5.13
CA VAL A 449 -10.32 15.21 -4.11
C VAL A 449 -10.96 15.57 -2.76
N GLN A 450 -11.53 14.56 -2.12
CA GLN A 450 -12.39 14.70 -0.95
C GLN A 450 -11.54 14.71 0.32
N ALA A 451 -11.55 15.84 1.03
CA ALA A 451 -10.96 16.00 2.35
C ALA A 451 -12.04 15.83 3.44
N SER A 452 -11.61 15.75 4.70
CA SER A 452 -12.49 15.68 5.86
C SER A 452 -13.29 16.96 6.12
N ASN A 453 -12.87 18.09 5.55
CA ASN A 453 -13.49 19.41 5.72
C ASN A 453 -13.96 20.07 4.42
N GLY A 454 -14.04 19.32 3.33
CA GLY A 454 -14.48 19.84 2.04
C GLY A 454 -13.91 19.05 0.86
N VAL A 455 -14.03 19.61 -0.34
CA VAL A 455 -13.61 18.97 -1.58
C VAL A 455 -12.79 19.93 -2.44
N ILE A 456 -11.77 19.40 -3.09
CA ILE A 456 -10.94 20.10 -4.07
C ILE A 456 -11.32 19.62 -5.48
N HIS A 457 -11.46 20.58 -6.39
CA HIS A 457 -11.53 20.38 -7.83
C HIS A 457 -10.34 21.10 -8.46
N ALA A 458 -9.38 20.39 -9.03
CA ALA A 458 -8.22 21.02 -9.64
C ALA A 458 -8.59 21.66 -10.98
N ILE A 459 -8.05 22.84 -11.27
CA ILE A 459 -8.35 23.61 -12.48
C ILE A 459 -7.08 23.99 -13.26
N ASP A 460 -7.22 24.15 -14.57
CA ASP A 460 -6.12 24.49 -15.48
C ASP A 460 -5.88 26.00 -15.67
N LYS A 461 -6.69 26.86 -15.05
CA LYS A 461 -6.55 28.31 -15.16
C LYS A 461 -7.02 29.03 -13.89
N VAL A 462 -6.22 29.99 -13.44
CA VAL A 462 -6.55 30.85 -12.30
C VAL A 462 -7.79 31.69 -12.60
N ILE A 463 -8.73 31.66 -11.66
CA ILE A 463 -9.98 32.43 -11.67
C ILE A 463 -9.72 33.83 -11.10
N LEU A 464 -10.03 34.90 -11.85
CA LEU A 464 -9.69 36.27 -11.44
C LEU A 464 -10.90 37.10 -11.00
N PRO A 465 -10.78 37.94 -9.96
CA PRO A 465 -11.82 38.92 -9.59
C PRO A 465 -12.06 39.91 -10.72
N ALA A 466 -13.19 40.63 -10.67
CA ALA A 466 -13.45 41.69 -11.63
C ALA A 466 -12.28 42.68 -11.66
N LEU A 467 -11.60 42.76 -12.81
CA LEU A 467 -10.48 43.68 -12.97
C LEU A 467 -11.00 45.14 -12.90
N PRO A 468 -10.28 46.04 -12.20
CA PRO A 468 -10.68 47.45 -12.06
C PRO A 468 -10.70 48.25 -13.36
#